data_AF-A0A2H0SNU7-F1
#
_entry.id   AF-A0A2H0SNU7-F1
#
_cell.length_a   1.000
_cell.length_b   1.000
_cell.length_c   1.000
_cell.angle_alpha   90.00
_cell.angle_beta   90.00
_cell.angle_gamma   90.00
#
_symmetry.space_group_name_H-M   'P 1'
#
loop_
_entity.id
_entity.type
_entity.pdbx_description
1 polymer ?
#
loop_
_entity_poly.entity_id
_entity_poly.type
_entity_poly.pdbx_seq_one_letter_code
_entity_poly.pdbx_strand_id
1 'polypeptide(L)'
;MPTLLKRTLLLIGIFLLAGHYSVTAAQAAAHFALSPASGTLQTAGTSVAVTIDADSNQLKSASAVVTYDAAKVTVTSVNGTYFPTVTTDTTKTGEIVISGTLTIGD
;
A
#
# COMPACT_ATOMS: atom_id res chain seq x y z
N MET A 1 -36.70 43.85 -13.28
CA MET A 1 -36.52 42.43 -12.86
C MET A 1 -36.68 42.36 -11.35
N PRO A 2 -37.64 41.59 -10.82
CA PRO A 2 -37.96 41.57 -9.40
C PRO A 2 -36.74 41.11 -8.58
N THR A 3 -36.46 41.79 -7.48
CA THR A 3 -35.30 41.56 -6.60
C THR A 3 -35.24 40.12 -6.06
N LEU A 4 -36.39 39.44 -5.96
CA LEU A 4 -36.45 38.01 -5.63
C LEU A 4 -35.81 37.13 -6.70
N LEU A 5 -36.09 37.37 -7.98
CA LEU A 5 -35.61 36.52 -9.09
C LEU A 5 -34.09 36.57 -9.23
N LYS A 6 -33.49 37.75 -9.00
CA LYS A 6 -32.03 37.92 -8.97
C LYS A 6 -31.37 37.15 -7.82
N ARG A 7 -32.00 37.14 -6.65
CA ARG A 7 -31.52 36.41 -5.47
C ARG A 7 -31.59 34.91 -5.66
N THR A 8 -32.67 34.40 -6.24
CA THR A 8 -32.82 32.97 -6.54
C THR A 8 -31.79 32.51 -7.57
N LEU A 9 -31.57 33.28 -8.65
CA LEU A 9 -30.53 32.95 -9.64
C LEU A 9 -29.12 32.95 -9.04
N LEU A 10 -28.81 33.90 -8.15
CA LEU A 10 -27.53 33.95 -7.46
C LEU A 10 -27.30 32.71 -6.58
N LEU A 11 -28.30 32.31 -5.81
CA LEU A 11 -28.22 31.14 -4.93
C LEU A 11 -28.04 29.84 -5.72
N ILE A 12 -28.76 29.70 -6.85
CA ILE A 12 -28.58 28.56 -7.77
C ILE A 12 -27.17 28.57 -8.35
N GLY A 13 -26.63 29.73 -8.75
CA GLY A 13 -25.27 29.85 -9.25
C GLY A 13 -24.21 29.43 -8.22
N ILE A 14 -24.37 29.84 -6.96
CA ILE A 14 -23.46 29.46 -5.85
C ILE A 14 -23.55 27.96 -5.59
N PHE A 15 -24.76 27.40 -5.55
CA PHE A 15 -24.97 25.97 -5.31
C PHE A 15 -24.38 25.11 -6.41
N LEU A 16 -24.56 25.52 -7.68
CA LEU A 16 -23.95 24.85 -8.82
C LEU A 16 -22.42 24.97 -8.79
N LEU A 17 -21.85 26.14 -8.49
CA LEU A 17 -20.38 26.27 -8.36
C LEU A 17 -19.83 25.38 -7.24
N ALA A 18 -20.46 25.35 -6.07
CA ALA A 18 -20.01 24.55 -4.93
C ALA A 18 -20.00 23.04 -5.24
N GLY A 19 -20.96 22.55 -6.04
CA GLY A 19 -21.04 21.13 -6.43
C GLY A 19 -19.90 20.63 -7.32
N HIS A 20 -19.17 21.51 -8.01
CA HIS A 20 -18.06 21.11 -8.88
C HIS A 20 -16.70 20.97 -8.14
N TYR A 21 -16.60 21.44 -6.90
CA TYR A 21 -15.34 21.46 -6.16
C TYR A 21 -15.11 20.24 -5.24
N SER A 22 -15.94 19.20 -5.34
CA SER A 22 -15.87 18.06 -4.39
C SER A 22 -15.84 16.70 -5.08
N VAL A 23 -15.09 16.58 -6.17
CA VAL A 23 -14.66 15.26 -6.68
C VAL A 23 -13.22 15.04 -6.21
N THR A 24 -13.06 14.54 -4.99
CA THR A 24 -11.79 13.94 -4.58
C THR A 24 -11.62 12.65 -5.38
N ALA A 25 -10.51 12.53 -6.13
CA ALA A 25 -10.17 11.28 -6.79
C ALA A 25 -10.22 10.14 -5.76
N ALA A 26 -10.82 9.00 -6.14
CA ALA A 26 -10.77 7.80 -5.32
C ALA A 26 -9.29 7.45 -5.11
N GLN A 27 -8.80 7.61 -3.88
CA GLN A 27 -7.40 7.40 -3.57
C GLN A 27 -7.12 5.90 -3.70
N ALA A 28 -6.09 5.52 -4.48
CA ALA A 28 -5.72 4.14 -4.64
C ALA A 28 -5.29 3.57 -3.27
N ALA A 29 -5.77 2.37 -2.95
CA ALA A 29 -5.38 1.69 -1.72
C ALA A 29 -3.93 1.20 -1.87
N ALA A 30 -3.17 1.25 -0.76
CA ALA A 30 -1.85 0.64 -0.73
C ALA A 30 -1.95 -0.86 -1.02
N HIS A 31 -1.04 -1.39 -1.83
CA HIS A 31 -1.06 -2.79 -2.22
C HIS A 31 0.34 -3.41 -2.24
N PHE A 32 0.37 -4.73 -2.12
CA PHE A 32 1.57 -5.53 -2.23
C PHE A 32 1.65 -6.16 -3.61
N ALA A 33 2.86 -6.29 -4.13
CA ALA A 33 3.14 -7.09 -5.32
C ALA A 33 4.41 -7.94 -5.13
N LEU A 34 4.50 -9.02 -5.90
CA LEU A 34 5.67 -9.90 -5.93
C LEU A 34 6.42 -9.72 -7.25
N SER A 35 7.75 -9.65 -7.17
CA SER A 35 8.61 -9.58 -8.35
C SER A 35 9.83 -10.51 -8.21
N PRO A 36 10.02 -11.48 -9.12
CA PRO A 36 9.07 -11.88 -10.15
C PRO A 36 7.82 -12.55 -9.54
N ALA A 37 6.66 -12.40 -10.18
CA ALA A 37 5.40 -13.03 -9.73
C ALA A 37 5.36 -14.54 -10.02
N SER A 38 6.16 -15.01 -10.97
CA SER A 38 6.30 -16.42 -11.34
C SER A 38 7.67 -16.67 -11.95
N GLY A 39 8.18 -17.89 -11.83
CA GLY A 39 9.44 -18.28 -12.44
C GLY A 39 9.93 -19.63 -11.97
N THR A 40 11.18 -19.94 -12.31
CA THR A 40 11.85 -21.18 -11.90
C THR A 40 12.82 -20.87 -10.76
N LEU A 41 12.75 -21.66 -9.69
CA LEU A 41 13.72 -21.58 -8.61
C LEU A 41 15.04 -22.23 -9.02
N GLN A 42 16.13 -21.53 -8.78
CA GLN A 42 17.49 -22.03 -9.01
C GLN A 42 18.06 -22.61 -7.72
N THR A 43 18.82 -23.69 -7.83
CA THR A 43 19.51 -24.32 -6.69
C THR A 43 20.60 -23.43 -6.08
N ALA A 44 21.17 -22.52 -6.87
CA ALA A 44 22.10 -21.49 -6.38
C ALA A 44 21.41 -20.40 -5.54
N GLY A 45 20.08 -20.37 -5.51
CA GLY A 45 19.27 -19.35 -4.84
C GLY A 45 18.42 -18.56 -5.82
N THR A 46 17.31 -18.01 -5.33
CA THR A 46 16.42 -17.13 -6.10
C THR A 46 15.86 -16.07 -5.17
N SER A 47 15.90 -14.82 -5.60
CA SER A 47 15.34 -13.70 -4.86
C SER A 47 13.94 -13.39 -5.36
N VAL A 48 13.01 -13.23 -4.42
CA VAL A 48 11.64 -12.76 -4.68
C VAL A 48 11.45 -11.51 -3.84
N ALA A 49 11.15 -10.39 -4.50
CA ALA A 49 10.88 -9.13 -3.85
C ALA A 49 9.39 -9.02 -3.52
N VAL A 50 9.08 -8.62 -2.29
CA VAL A 50 7.77 -8.11 -1.89
C VAL A 50 7.83 -6.60 -1.99
N THR A 51 7.14 -6.02 -2.95
CA THR A 51 7.08 -4.57 -3.15
C THR A 51 5.80 -4.00 -2.56
N ILE A 52 5.90 -2.84 -1.95
CA ILE A 52 4.76 -2.10 -1.39
C ILE A 52 4.61 -0.85 -2.24
N ASP A 53 3.43 -0.69 -2.84
CA ASP A 53 3.04 0.55 -3.48
C ASP A 53 2.04 1.27 -2.57
N ALA A 54 2.47 2.39 -2.02
CA ALA A 54 1.67 3.25 -1.16
C ALA A 54 1.00 4.40 -1.93
N ASP A 55 1.22 4.49 -3.26
CA ASP A 55 0.86 5.65 -4.08
C ASP A 55 1.36 6.96 -3.43
N SER A 56 0.48 7.96 -3.28
CA SER A 56 0.79 9.23 -2.64
C SER A 56 0.79 9.19 -1.11
N ASN A 57 0.55 8.02 -0.49
CA ASN A 57 0.43 7.89 0.96
C ASN A 57 1.77 7.57 1.63
N GLN A 58 1.95 8.06 2.85
CA GLN A 58 3.00 7.56 3.74
C GLN A 58 2.45 6.46 4.64
N LEU A 59 3.07 5.28 4.60
CA LEU A 59 2.72 4.17 5.47
C LEU A 59 3.46 4.29 6.81
N LYS A 60 2.74 4.09 7.92
CA LYS A 60 3.34 4.02 9.26
C LYS A 60 3.86 2.62 9.57
N SER A 61 3.24 1.61 8.98
CA SER A 61 3.64 0.22 9.10
C SER A 61 3.05 -0.60 7.96
N ALA A 62 3.62 -1.78 7.74
CA ALA A 62 3.10 -2.79 6.84
C ALA A 62 3.47 -4.18 7.34
N SER A 63 2.63 -5.18 7.07
CA SER A 63 2.93 -6.58 7.34
C SER A 63 2.59 -7.42 6.11
N ALA A 64 3.57 -8.16 5.62
CA ALA A 64 3.42 -9.07 4.50
C ALA A 64 3.60 -10.51 4.98
N VAL A 65 2.68 -11.38 4.62
CA VAL A 65 2.76 -12.82 4.91
C VAL A 65 3.09 -13.54 3.61
N VAL A 66 4.24 -14.21 3.56
CA VAL A 66 4.69 -15.00 2.42
C VAL A 66 4.58 -16.47 2.78
N THR A 67 3.70 -17.19 2.09
CA THR A 67 3.55 -18.64 2.23
C THR A 67 4.34 -19.38 1.17
N TYR A 68 5.01 -20.47 1.53
CA TYR A 68 5.82 -21.27 0.63
C TYR A 68 5.79 -22.76 1.00
N ASP A 69 6.16 -23.61 0.05
CA ASP A 69 6.33 -25.04 0.27
C ASP A 69 7.68 -25.32 0.94
N ALA A 70 7.66 -25.50 2.26
CA ALA A 70 8.87 -25.73 3.07
C ALA A 70 9.58 -27.07 2.77
N ALA A 71 8.95 -28.00 2.05
CA ALA A 71 9.62 -29.22 1.60
C ALA A 71 10.48 -28.99 0.35
N LYS A 72 10.27 -27.88 -0.35
CA LYS A 72 10.96 -27.55 -1.62
C LYS A 72 11.88 -26.34 -1.51
N VAL A 73 11.58 -25.42 -0.60
CA VAL A 73 12.28 -24.14 -0.49
C VAL A 73 12.64 -23.86 0.96
N THR A 74 13.87 -23.43 1.17
CA THR A 74 14.34 -22.88 2.44
C THR A 74 14.65 -21.42 2.24
N VAL A 75 14.10 -20.56 3.09
CA VAL A 75 14.45 -19.15 3.06
C VAL A 75 15.71 -18.92 3.86
N THR A 76 16.70 -18.31 3.20
CA THR A 76 18.05 -18.12 3.74
C THR A 76 18.24 -16.72 4.32
N SER A 77 17.53 -15.72 3.78
CA SER A 77 17.60 -14.34 4.25
C SER A 77 16.36 -13.57 3.81
N VAL A 78 16.03 -12.54 4.59
CA VAL A 78 14.96 -11.59 4.28
C VAL A 78 15.49 -10.20 4.63
N ASN A 79 15.38 -9.27 3.69
CA ASN A 79 15.85 -7.90 3.84
C ASN A 79 14.83 -6.93 3.24
N GLY A 80 14.76 -5.70 3.75
CA GLY A 80 13.87 -4.66 3.24
C GLY A 80 14.38 -3.26 3.57
N THR A 81 13.99 -2.28 2.76
CA THR A 81 14.51 -0.90 2.84
C THR A 81 13.42 0.17 2.95
N TYR A 82 12.15 -0.17 2.76
CA TYR A 82 11.06 0.81 2.77
C TYR A 82 10.83 1.42 4.16
N PHE A 83 10.95 0.61 5.22
CA PHE A 83 10.83 1.05 6.61
C PHE A 83 12.21 1.07 7.29
N PRO A 84 12.44 1.97 8.26
CA PRO A 84 13.68 2.01 9.02
C PRO A 84 13.85 0.78 9.91
N THR A 85 12.75 0.19 10.38
CA THR A 85 12.75 -1.06 11.14
C THR A 85 11.99 -2.12 10.35
N VAL A 86 12.66 -3.23 10.10
CA VAL A 86 12.09 -4.43 9.47
C VAL A 86 12.39 -5.63 10.37
N THR A 87 11.34 -6.34 10.78
CA THR A 87 11.44 -7.59 11.54
C THR A 87 10.82 -8.73 10.75
N THR A 88 11.28 -9.94 11.07
CA THR A 88 10.80 -11.16 10.42
C THR A 88 10.45 -12.21 11.46
N ASP A 89 9.34 -12.90 11.22
CA ASP A 89 8.94 -14.07 11.99
C ASP A 89 8.90 -15.27 11.05
N THR A 90 9.70 -16.29 11.37
CA THR A 90 9.81 -17.55 10.64
C THR A 90 9.52 -18.75 11.55
N THR A 91 8.82 -18.53 12.66
CA THR A 91 8.53 -19.59 13.66
C THR A 91 7.57 -20.64 13.11
N LYS A 92 6.71 -20.26 12.17
CA LYS A 92 5.75 -21.16 11.51
C LYS A 92 6.34 -21.70 10.21
N THR A 93 6.46 -23.03 10.11
CA THR A 93 6.94 -23.69 8.89
C THR A 93 6.05 -23.38 7.68
N GLY A 94 6.68 -23.01 6.56
CA GLY A 94 5.99 -22.67 5.32
C GLY A 94 5.40 -21.26 5.28
N GLU A 95 5.74 -20.43 6.28
CA GLU A 95 5.28 -19.05 6.38
C GLU A 95 6.41 -18.14 6.85
N ILE A 96 6.47 -16.93 6.28
CA ILE A 96 7.29 -15.84 6.80
C ILE A 96 6.41 -14.61 6.92
N VAL A 97 6.44 -14.00 8.09
CA VAL A 97 5.83 -12.68 8.31
C VAL A 97 6.94 -11.64 8.28
N ILE A 98 6.81 -10.66 7.38
CA ILE A 98 7.73 -9.53 7.23
C ILE A 98 6.99 -8.29 7.70
N SER A 99 7.46 -7.68 8.79
CA SER A 99 6.83 -6.51 9.39
C SER A 99 7.76 -5.31 9.29
N GLY A 100 7.26 -4.23 8.68
CA GLY A 100 7.97 -2.95 8.61
C GLY A 100 7.24 -1.90 9.43
N THR A 101 7.98 -1.10 10.21
CA THR A 101 7.42 -0.06 11.07
C THR A 101 8.25 1.20 11.03
N LEU A 102 7.57 2.35 11.04
CA LEU A 102 8.18 3.64 11.36
C LEU A 102 8.27 3.78 12.88
N THR A 103 9.47 3.99 13.41
CA THR A 103 9.65 4.34 14.83
C THR A 103 9.08 5.73 15.08
N ILE A 104 8.25 5.87 16.12
CA ILE A 104 7.76 7.19 16.57
C ILE A 104 8.45 7.51 17.90
N GLY A 105 9.18 8.63 17.94
CA GLY A 105 9.70 9.21 19.18
C GLY A 105 11.19 9.07 19.44
N ASP A 106 12.04 9.04 18.41
CA ASP A 106 13.49 9.26 18.58
C ASP A 106 13.85 10.76 18.66
#